data_AF-A0A6B3I7B6-F1
#
_entry.id   AF-A0A6B3I7B6-F1
#
_cell.length_a   1.000
_cell.length_b   1.000
_cell.length_c   1.000
_cell.angle_alpha   90.00
_cell.angle_beta   90.00
_cell.angle_gamma   90.00
#
_symmetry.space_group_name_H-M   'P 1'
#
loop_
_entity.id
_entity.type
_entity.pdbx_description
1 polymer ?
#
loop_
_entity_poly.entity_id
_entity_poly.type
_entity_poly.pdbx_seq_one_letter_code
_entity_poly.pdbx_strand_id
1 'polypeptide(L)' 'VSRYFSPDEGQTLNAQRAVGVWAVSDGVSAPVNWRLHLPQTWIKDGLRRNQASIPCEVEPETIGDC' A
#
# COMPACT_ATOMS: atom_id res chain seq x y z
N VAL A 1 -7.28 -6.94 -2.62
CA VAL A 1 -6.04 -6.99 -3.43
C VAL A 1 -6.30 -6.47 -4.84
N SER A 2 -5.26 -6.03 -5.55
CA SER A 2 -5.34 -5.57 -6.94
C SER A 2 -4.15 -6.05 -7.75
N ARG A 3 -4.30 -6.03 -9.07
CA ARG A 3 -3.27 -6.46 -9.99
C ARG A 3 -2.35 -5.30 -10.39
N TYR A 4 -1.04 -5.49 -10.33
CA TYR A 4 -0.05 -4.54 -10.85
C TYR A 4 1.16 -5.28 -11.45
N PHE A 5 1.82 -4.65 -12.42
CA PHE A 5 3.09 -5.17 -12.93
C PHE A 5 4.21 -4.79 -11.97
N SER A 6 4.97 -5.77 -11.46
CA SER A 6 6.17 -5.56 -10.69
C SER A 6 7.38 -5.63 -11.63
N PRO A 7 8.13 -4.53 -11.80
CA PRO A 7 9.36 -4.54 -12.58
C PRO A 7 10.41 -5.47 -11.99
N ASP A 8 10.55 -5.50 -10.66
CA ASP A 8 11.53 -6.34 -9.96
C ASP A 8 11.28 -7.83 -10.19
N GLU A 9 10.01 -8.25 -10.19
CA GLU A 9 9.61 -9.64 -10.43
C GLU A 9 9.38 -9.96 -11.92
N GLY A 10 9.42 -8.95 -12.81
CA GLY A 10 9.16 -9.09 -14.24
C GLY A 10 7.76 -9.61 -14.60
N GLN A 11 6.80 -9.54 -13.66
CA GLN A 11 5.49 -10.16 -13.82
C GLN A 11 4.36 -9.35 -13.21
N THR A 12 3.14 -9.73 -13.56
CA THR A 12 1.93 -9.15 -13.02
C THR A 12 1.50 -9.86 -11.73
N LEU A 13 1.54 -9.15 -10.62
CA LEU A 13 1.19 -9.67 -9.30
C LEU A 13 -0.24 -9.29 -8.91
N ASN A 14 -0.94 -10.21 -8.24
CA ASN A 14 -2.17 -9.91 -7.52
C ASN A 14 -1.85 -9.81 -6.03
N ALA A 15 -1.37 -8.64 -5.61
CA ALA A 15 -0.82 -8.43 -4.27
C ALA A 15 -1.24 -7.09 -3.68
N GLN A 16 -0.97 -6.92 -2.39
CA GLN A 16 -1.02 -5.63 -1.71
C GLN A 16 0.36 -4.97 -1.81
N ARG A 17 0.39 -3.63 -1.89
CA ARG A 17 1.65 -2.86 -1.94
C ARG A 17 1.76 -1.97 -0.73
N ALA A 18 2.88 -2.03 -0.05
CA ALA A 18 3.23 -1.12 1.04
C ALA A 18 4.52 -0.37 0.68
N VAL A 19 4.59 0.89 1.08
CA VAL A 19 5.77 1.76 0.96
C VAL A 19 6.24 2.08 2.37
N GLY A 20 7.55 2.04 2.60
CA GLY A 20 8.14 2.22 3.93
C GLY A 20 9.37 3.10 3.90
N VAL A 21 9.55 3.89 4.96
CA VAL A 21 10.72 4.76 5.19
C VAL A 21 11.52 4.21 6.34
N TRP A 22 12.65 3.57 6.03
CA TRP A 22 13.52 2.95 7.04
C TRP A 22 14.67 3.87 7.45
N ALA A 23 14.99 3.90 8.74
CA ALA A 23 16.23 4.46 9.24
C ALA A 23 17.30 3.38 9.17
N VAL A 24 18.45 3.72 8.57
CA VAL A 24 19.53 2.77 8.33
C VAL A 24 20.83 3.31 8.91
N SER A 25 21.56 2.41 9.57
CA SER A 25 22.93 2.60 10.06
C SER A 25 23.74 1.34 9.75
N ASP A 26 25.04 1.36 10.03
CA ASP A 26 25.96 0.25 9.73
C ASP A 26 25.54 -1.08 10.37
N GLY A 27 24.92 -1.04 11.55
CA GLY A 27 24.55 -2.24 12.32
C GLY A 27 23.06 -2.56 12.34
N VAL A 28 22.20 -1.65 11.90
CA VAL A 28 20.74 -1.83 11.99
C VAL A 28 19.99 -1.06 10.90
N SER A 29 18.93 -1.70 10.41
CA SER A 29 17.85 -1.07 9.65
C SER A 29 16.56 -1.25 10.43
N ALA A 30 15.87 -0.15 10.70
CA ALA A 30 14.64 -0.15 11.48
C ALA A 30 13.54 0.64 10.79
N PRO A 31 12.29 0.17 10.83
CA PRO A 31 11.20 0.87 10.18
C PRO A 31 10.81 2.14 10.95
N VAL A 32 10.72 3.28 10.27
CA VAL A 32 10.27 4.55 10.89
C VAL A 32 8.80 4.81 10.59
N ASN A 33 8.39 4.63 9.33
CA ASN A 33 7.00 4.79 8.93
C ASN A 33 6.68 3.91 7.73
N TRP A 34 5.43 3.52 7.56
CA TRP A 34 4.98 2.76 6.40
C TRP A 34 3.52 3.08 6.10
N ARG A 35 3.14 2.90 4.83
CA ARG A 35 1.77 3.07 4.36
C ARG A 35 1.40 1.95 3.41
N LEU A 36 0.15 1.48 3.50
CA LEU A 36 -0.41 0.52 2.57
C LEU A 36 -1.17 1.26 1.47
N HIS A 37 -0.74 1.09 0.22
CA HIS A 37 -1.45 1.67 -0.92
C HIS A 37 -2.75 0.89 -1.19
N LEU A 38 -3.88 1.56 -0.98
CA LEU A 38 -5.20 1.02 -1.27
C LEU A 38 -5.71 1.54 -2.62
N PRO A 39 -5.95 0.66 -3.62
CA PRO A 39 -6.51 1.07 -4.90
C PRO A 39 -7.85 1.78 -4.71
N GLN A 40 -8.16 2.77 -5.58
CA GLN A 40 -9.40 3.55 -5.45
C GLN A 40 -10.68 2.68 -5.38
N THR A 41 -10.67 1.50 -6.00
CA THR A 41 -11.79 0.54 -5.96
C THR A 41 -12.06 -0.07 -4.59
N TRP A 42 -11.12 0.02 -3.65
CA TRP A 42 -11.30 -0.39 -2.24
C TRP A 42 -11.81 0.74 -1.36
N ILE A 43 -11.55 2.00 -1.74
CA ILE A 43 -11.94 3.18 -0.96
C ILE A 43 -13.31 3.69 -1.40
N LYS A 44 -13.57 3.72 -2.72
CA LYS A 44 -14.82 4.24 -3.31
C LYS A 44 -16.00 3.26 -3.23
N ASP A 45 -15.74 1.96 -3.06
CA ASP A 45 -16.78 0.95 -2.86
C ASP A 45 -17.07 0.82 -1.36
N GLY A 46 -18.20 1.37 -0.91
CA GLY A 46 -18.58 1.38 0.50
C GLY A 46 -18.74 -0.01 1.12
N LEU A 47 -19.18 -1.01 0.34
CA LEU A 47 -19.30 -2.39 0.84
C LEU A 47 -17.91 -2.99 1.07
N ARG A 48 -17.01 -2.87 0.09
CA ARG A 48 -15.62 -3.37 0.23
C ARG A 48 -14.87 -2.66 1.35
N ARG A 49 -15.04 -1.34 1.44
CA ARG A 49 -14.43 -0.50 2.48
C ARG A 49 -14.83 -0.97 3.87
N ASN A 50 -16.13 -1.17 4.09
CA ASN A 50 -16.68 -1.61 5.36
C ASN A 50 -16.23 -3.04 5.70
N GLN A 51 -16.29 -3.97 4.74
CA GLN A 51 -15.84 -5.36 4.93
C GLN A 51 -14.36 -5.46 5.32
N ALA A 52 -13.50 -4.59 4.76
CA ALA A 52 -12.09 -4.52 5.09
C ALA A 52 -11.78 -3.61 6.29
N SER A 53 -12.80 -3.00 6.92
CA SER A 53 -12.65 -2.06 8.02
C SER A 53 -11.69 -0.90 7.71
N ILE A 54 -11.70 -0.42 6.46
CA ILE A 54 -10.86 0.71 6.02
C ILE A 54 -11.42 2.01 6.66
N PRO A 55 -10.63 2.74 7.46
CA PRO A 55 -11.09 3.94 8.17
C PRO A 55 -11.63 5.03 7.24
N CYS A 56 -12.56 5.85 7.74
CA CYS A 56 -13.29 6.87 6.97
C CYS A 56 -12.40 8.01 6.45
N GLU A 57 -11.31 8.30 7.15
CA GLU A 57 -10.31 9.31 6.83
C GLU A 57 -9.36 8.91 5.70
N VAL A 58 -9.35 7.63 5.31
CA VAL A 58 -8.49 7.14 4.22
C VAL A 58 -9.07 7.57 2.88
N GLU A 59 -8.33 8.43 2.19
CA GLU A 59 -8.65 8.93 0.85
C GLU A 59 -7.83 8.22 -0.23
N PRO A 60 -8.30 8.20 -1.48
CA PRO A 60 -7.56 7.61 -2.59
C PRO A 60 -6.26 8.36 -2.86
N GLU A 61 -5.16 7.62 -2.93
CA GLU A 61 -3.83 8.16 -3.15
C GLU A 61 -3.06 7.37 -4.21
N THR A 62 -2.03 7.97 -4.79
CA THR A 62 -1.10 7.27 -5.68
C THR A 62 0.01 6.60 -4.88
N ILE A 63 0.77 5.69 -5.50
CA ILE A 63 1.96 5.13 -4.85
C ILE A 63 3.01 6.20 -4.51
N GLY A 64 3.08 7.30 -5.26
CA GLY A 64 4.02 8.39 -5.00
C GLY A 64 3.63 9.27 -3.80
N ASP A 65 2.37 9.21 -3.37
CA ASP A 65 1.85 9.95 -2.21
C ASP A 65 2.01 9.16 -0.90
N CYS A 66 2.42 7.88 -0.99
CA CYS A 66 2.63 6.97 0.14
C CYS A 66 3.96 7.22 0.85
#